data_AF-A0A2J0N344-F1
#
_entry.id   AF-A0A2J0N344-F1
#
_cell.length_a   1.000
_cell.length_b   1.000
_cell.length_c   1.000
_cell.angle_alpha   90.00
_cell.angle_beta   90.00
_cell.angle_gamma   90.00
#
_symmetry.space_group_name_H-M   'P 1'
#
loop_
_entity.id
_entity.type
_entity.pdbx_description
1 polymer ?
#
loop_
_entity_poly.entity_id
_entity_poly.type
_entity_poly.pdbx_seq_one_letter_code
_entity_poly.pdbx_strand_id
1 'polypeptide(L)'
;SMEPVFKNGDKVKVEPIESINIKVGDIIVFNRNILVCHRAWGRFKKDDRLYFLERGDNSTHMGVVSEDDIIGKAVYIIGKGRIKKPSFCFNRGIIILLLLEVMMYPYIRISDFMKRRIFFEKSNLFSRVFGTIIWKIYYFYLNRATKKRIC
;
A
#
# COMPACT_ATOMS: atom_id res chain seq x y z
N SER A 1 7.77 -15.57 -0.26
CA SER A 1 6.59 -14.68 -0.13
C SER A 1 6.95 -13.20 -0.06
N MET A 2 8.20 -12.82 0.21
CA MET A 2 8.62 -11.41 0.39
C MET A 2 9.30 -10.76 -0.82
N GLU A 3 9.32 -11.41 -1.98
CA GLU A 3 9.75 -10.74 -3.21
C GLU A 3 8.82 -9.55 -3.51
N PRO A 4 9.32 -8.44 -4.06
CA PRO A 4 10.69 -8.19 -4.51
C PRO A 4 11.64 -7.70 -3.40
N VAL A 5 11.17 -7.53 -2.16
CA VAL A 5 11.96 -6.94 -1.07
C VAL A 5 13.03 -7.89 -0.56
N PHE A 6 12.68 -9.16 -0.30
CA PHE A 6 13.66 -10.22 -0.01
C PHE A 6 13.74 -11.19 -1.18
N LYS A 7 14.95 -11.61 -1.52
CA LYS A 7 15.22 -12.68 -2.48
C LYS A 7 15.72 -13.92 -1.76
N ASN A 8 15.54 -15.07 -2.39
CA ASN A 8 16.12 -16.31 -1.86
C ASN A 8 17.64 -16.17 -1.74
N GLY A 9 18.17 -16.55 -0.59
CA GLY A 9 19.60 -16.43 -0.25
C GLY A 9 20.01 -15.10 0.38
N ASP A 10 19.12 -14.10 0.47
CA ASP A 10 19.40 -12.88 1.23
C ASP A 10 19.51 -13.21 2.73
N LYS A 11 20.47 -12.58 3.41
CA LYS A 11 20.57 -12.63 4.88
C LYS A 11 19.85 -11.42 5.46
N VAL A 12 19.10 -11.61 6.54
CA VAL A 12 18.33 -10.54 7.18
C VAL A 12 18.86 -10.34 8.59
N LYS A 13 19.17 -9.09 8.95
CA LYS A 13 19.45 -8.73 10.34
C LYS A 13 18.12 -8.46 11.03
N VAL A 14 17.86 -9.22 12.09
CA VAL A 14 16.68 -9.10 12.94
C VAL A 14 17.11 -8.49 14.26
N GLU A 15 16.36 -7.48 14.72
CA GLU A 15 16.55 -6.88 16.04
C GLU A 15 15.31 -7.20 16.89
N PRO A 16 15.50 -7.70 18.13
CA PRO A 16 14.40 -7.82 19.09
C PRO A 16 13.75 -6.46 19.30
N ILE A 17 12.44 -6.45 19.39
CA ILE A 17 11.67 -5.23 19.62
C ILE A 17 10.43 -5.58 20.44
N GLU A 18 10.07 -4.74 21.38
CA GLU A 18 8.79 -4.87 22.08
C GLU A 18 7.65 -4.71 21.08
N SER A 19 6.67 -5.61 21.14
CA SER A 19 5.57 -5.67 20.18
C SER A 19 4.80 -4.35 20.07
N ILE A 20 4.68 -3.59 21.17
CA ILE A 20 4.03 -2.27 21.17
C ILE A 20 4.69 -1.25 20.22
N ASN A 21 6.01 -1.40 19.98
CA ASN A 21 6.82 -0.50 19.17
C ASN A 21 6.84 -0.90 17.68
N ILE A 22 6.23 -2.04 17.32
CA ILE A 22 6.08 -2.47 15.93
C ILE A 22 5.05 -1.58 15.22
N LYS A 23 5.44 -1.06 14.06
CA LYS A 23 4.62 -0.16 13.25
C LYS A 23 4.09 -0.85 12.00
N VAL A 24 2.96 -0.34 11.50
CA VAL A 24 2.44 -0.74 10.19
C VAL A 24 3.51 -0.46 9.12
N GLY A 25 3.74 -1.47 8.29
CA GLY A 25 4.71 -1.56 7.22
C GLY A 25 6.11 -2.01 7.65
N ASP A 26 6.35 -2.26 8.94
CA ASP A 26 7.54 -2.99 9.37
C ASP A 26 7.49 -4.44 8.89
N ILE A 27 8.65 -5.04 8.63
CA ILE A 27 8.75 -6.48 8.38
C ILE A 27 9.04 -7.17 9.70
N ILE A 28 8.06 -7.93 10.16
CA ILE A 28 8.12 -8.69 11.41
C ILE A 28 8.62 -10.11 11.13
N VAL A 29 9.40 -10.63 12.07
CA VAL A 29 9.87 -12.01 12.08
C VAL A 29 9.20 -12.72 13.22
N PHE A 30 8.52 -13.82 12.93
CA PHE A 30 7.72 -14.56 13.90
C PHE A 30 7.84 -16.06 13.66
N ASN A 31 7.49 -16.84 14.68
CA ASN A 31 7.49 -18.29 14.60
C ASN A 31 6.08 -18.81 14.34
N ARG A 32 5.89 -19.58 13.27
CA ARG A 32 4.67 -20.34 12.99
C ARG A 32 5.06 -21.74 12.54
N ASN A 33 5.59 -22.53 13.46
CA ASN A 33 6.30 -23.81 13.22
C ASN A 33 7.61 -23.69 12.42
N ILE A 34 7.73 -22.65 11.60
CA ILE A 34 8.94 -22.21 10.93
C ILE A 34 9.11 -20.71 11.16
N LEU A 35 10.34 -20.21 10.97
CA LEU A 35 10.60 -18.77 10.94
C LEU A 35 9.99 -18.16 9.68
N VAL A 36 9.09 -17.20 9.87
CA VAL A 36 8.43 -16.47 8.79
C VAL A 36 8.76 -15.00 8.92
N CYS A 37 9.02 -14.35 7.78
CA CYS A 37 9.17 -12.90 7.71
C CYS A 37 8.07 -12.35 6.82
N HIS A 38 7.16 -11.54 7.35
CA HIS A 38 6.12 -10.87 6.58
C HIS A 38 5.96 -9.41 7.01
N ARG A 39 5.30 -8.61 6.17
CA ARG A 39 5.05 -7.20 6.48
C ARG A 39 3.80 -7.06 7.34
N ALA A 40 3.88 -6.25 8.39
CA ALA A 40 2.73 -5.87 9.19
C ALA A 40 1.87 -4.87 8.41
N TRP A 41 0.65 -5.23 8.04
CA TRP A 41 -0.31 -4.36 7.34
C TRP A 41 -1.27 -3.65 8.29
N GLY A 42 -1.42 -4.18 9.50
CA GLY A 42 -2.28 -3.63 10.53
C GLY A 42 -1.91 -4.18 11.89
N ARG A 43 -2.41 -3.53 12.93
CA ARG A 43 -2.33 -4.01 14.31
C ARG A 43 -3.63 -3.71 15.02
N PHE A 44 -4.05 -4.60 15.90
CA PHE A 44 -5.29 -4.45 16.68
C PHE A 44 -5.14 -5.14 18.02
N LYS A 45 -5.90 -4.68 19.01
CA LYS A 45 -5.99 -5.35 20.31
C LYS A 45 -7.25 -6.19 20.38
N LYS A 46 -7.15 -7.36 20.99
CA LYS A 46 -8.27 -8.23 21.34
C LYS A 46 -7.95 -8.91 22.66
N ASP A 47 -8.87 -8.85 23.62
CA ASP A 47 -8.71 -9.47 24.94
C ASP A 47 -7.38 -9.06 25.63
N ASP A 48 -7.08 -7.76 25.59
CA ASP A 48 -5.83 -7.12 26.04
C ASP A 48 -4.52 -7.57 25.38
N ARG A 49 -4.58 -8.46 24.39
CA ARG A 49 -3.42 -8.89 23.60
C ARG A 49 -3.31 -8.16 22.29
N LEU A 50 -2.07 -7.89 21.87
CA LEU A 50 -1.78 -7.26 20.60
C LEU A 50 -1.65 -8.31 19.48
N TYR A 51 -2.32 -8.06 18.38
CA TYR A 51 -2.27 -8.87 17.18
C TYR A 51 -1.87 -8.04 15.97
N PHE A 52 -1.24 -8.69 15.01
CA PHE A 52 -0.79 -8.08 13.77
C PHE A 52 -1.41 -8.77 12.57
N LEU A 53 -1.94 -7.96 11.65
CA LEU A 53 -2.27 -8.42 10.31
C LEU A 53 -0.97 -8.47 9.51
N GLU A 54 -0.61 -9.65 9.04
CA GLU A 54 0.62 -9.88 8.31
C GLU A 54 0.34 -10.34 6.89
N ARG A 55 1.21 -9.96 5.95
CA ARG A 55 1.18 -10.44 4.58
C ARG A 55 2.56 -10.39 3.96
N GLY A 56 2.90 -11.41 3.18
CA GLY A 56 4.07 -11.37 2.31
C GLY A 56 3.91 -10.36 1.17
N ASP A 57 4.96 -9.64 0.79
CA ASP A 57 4.91 -8.63 -0.28
C ASP A 57 4.53 -9.21 -1.67
N ASN A 58 4.69 -10.53 -1.89
CA ASN A 58 4.24 -11.26 -3.09
C ASN A 58 3.07 -12.21 -2.80
N SER A 59 2.34 -12.03 -1.70
CA SER A 59 1.20 -12.87 -1.31
C SER A 59 -0.09 -12.07 -1.31
N THR A 60 -1.20 -12.70 -1.71
CA THR A 60 -2.55 -12.16 -1.55
C THR A 60 -3.19 -12.58 -0.23
N HIS A 61 -2.65 -13.60 0.44
CA HIS A 61 -3.19 -14.13 1.68
C HIS A 61 -2.71 -13.31 2.88
N MET A 62 -3.65 -12.73 3.62
CA MET A 62 -3.38 -12.12 4.91
C MET A 62 -3.49 -13.17 6.02
N GLY A 63 -2.58 -13.09 6.98
CA GLY A 63 -2.64 -13.84 8.22
C GLY A 63 -2.75 -12.91 9.43
N VAL A 64 -3.03 -13.53 10.58
CA VAL A 64 -2.99 -12.88 11.89
C VAL A 64 -1.88 -13.54 12.70
N VAL A 65 -1.06 -12.76 13.40
CA VAL A 65 -0.04 -13.26 14.33
C VAL A 65 -0.17 -12.57 15.69
N SER A 66 0.00 -13.34 16.76
CA SER A 66 0.01 -12.83 18.13
C SER A 66 1.34 -12.14 18.42
N GLU A 67 1.35 -11.17 19.33
CA GLU A 67 2.60 -10.60 19.84
C GLU A 67 3.54 -11.64 20.47
N ASP A 68 2.98 -12.70 21.04
CA ASP A 68 3.73 -13.80 21.69
C ASP A 68 4.61 -14.57 20.70
N ASP A 69 4.23 -14.60 19.42
CA ASP A 69 4.94 -15.35 18.37
C ASP A 69 6.05 -14.50 17.71
N ILE A 70 6.10 -13.20 18.01
CA ILE A 70 7.03 -12.27 17.37
C ILE A 70 8.41 -12.38 18.01
N ILE A 71 9.41 -12.58 17.17
CA ILE A 71 10.81 -12.64 17.56
C ILE A 71 11.45 -11.26 17.46
N GLY A 72 11.07 -10.49 16.45
CA GLY A 72 11.59 -9.14 16.26
C GLY A 72 11.28 -8.55 14.89
N LYS A 73 12.06 -7.54 14.53
CA LYS A 73 11.90 -6.78 13.29
C LYS A 73 13.12 -6.91 12.39
N ALA A 74 12.89 -7.12 11.10
CA ALA A 74 13.94 -7.05 10.11
C ALA A 74 14.36 -5.59 9.86
N VAL A 75 15.61 -5.27 10.16
CA VAL A 75 16.15 -3.89 10.04
C VAL A 75 17.03 -3.69 8.81
N TYR A 76 17.74 -4.74 8.37
CA TYR A 76 18.62 -4.70 7.21
C TYR A 76 18.58 -6.02 6.43
N ILE A 77 18.73 -5.90 5.12
CA ILE A 77 18.86 -6.99 4.17
C ILE A 77 20.27 -6.94 3.62
N ILE A 78 20.96 -8.07 3.63
CA ILE A 78 22.31 -8.26 3.11
C ILE A 78 22.18 -9.19 1.91
N GLY A 79 22.20 -8.60 0.71
CA GLY A 79 22.06 -9.31 -0.56
C GLY A 79 23.18 -8.92 -1.52
N LYS A 80 23.86 -9.90 -2.12
CA LYS A 80 24.98 -9.70 -3.08
C LYS A 80 26.05 -8.70 -2.59
N GLY A 81 26.41 -8.78 -1.30
CA GLY A 81 27.40 -7.88 -0.68
C GLY A 81 26.94 -6.45 -0.42
N ARG A 82 25.66 -6.12 -0.60
CA ARG A 82 25.09 -4.79 -0.30
C ARG A 82 24.13 -4.86 0.88
N ILE A 83 24.23 -3.88 1.76
CA ILE A 83 23.32 -3.69 2.89
C ILE A 83 22.23 -2.71 2.46
N LYS A 84 20.96 -3.08 2.64
CA LYS A 84 19.80 -2.24 2.32
C LYS A 84 18.82 -2.27 3.48
N LYS A 85 18.17 -1.14 3.77
CA LYS A 85 16.99 -1.14 4.63
C LYS A 85 15.80 -1.72 3.85
N PRO A 86 14.90 -2.49 4.49
CA PRO A 86 13.69 -2.95 3.84
C PRO A 86 12.87 -1.75 3.38
N SER A 87 12.56 -1.70 2.09
CA SER A 87 11.78 -0.61 1.53
C SER A 87 10.37 -0.66 2.10
N PHE A 88 9.88 0.50 2.51
CA PHE A 88 8.49 0.68 2.87
C PHE A 88 7.66 0.74 1.57
N CYS A 89 6.86 -0.30 1.31
CA CYS A 89 5.94 -0.31 0.19
C CYS A 89 4.67 0.42 0.59
N PHE A 90 4.68 1.74 0.37
CA PHE A 90 3.47 2.56 0.43
C PHE A 90 2.82 2.55 -0.95
N ASN A 91 1.56 2.15 -1.03
CA ASN A 91 0.87 2.06 -2.31
C ASN A 91 0.53 3.46 -2.83
N ARG A 92 1.50 4.10 -3.48
CA ARG A 92 1.36 5.41 -4.13
C ARG A 92 0.17 5.47 -5.08
N GLY A 93 -0.26 4.33 -5.63
CA GLY A 93 -1.44 4.23 -6.47
C GLY A 93 -2.74 4.56 -5.73
N ILE A 94 -2.88 4.13 -4.47
CA ILE A 94 -4.07 4.42 -3.65
C ILE A 94 -4.19 5.91 -3.36
N ILE A 95 -3.08 6.58 -3.03
CA ILE A 95 -3.08 8.03 -2.78
C ILE A 95 -3.48 8.80 -4.04
N ILE A 96 -2.96 8.40 -5.20
CA ILE A 96 -3.31 9.03 -6.47
C ILE A 96 -4.80 8.81 -6.80
N LEU A 97 -5.35 7.61 -6.54
CA LEU A 97 -6.78 7.34 -6.72
C LEU A 97 -7.65 8.20 -5.79
N LEU A 98 -7.29 8.30 -4.50
CA LEU A 98 -7.98 9.16 -3.54
C LEU A 98 -7.91 10.65 -3.94
N LEU A 99 -6.75 11.12 -4.40
CA LEU A 99 -6.59 12.49 -4.91
C LEU A 99 -7.45 12.74 -6.15
N LEU A 100 -7.55 11.77 -7.06
CA LEU A 100 -8.39 11.87 -8.25
C LEU A 100 -9.88 11.97 -7.89
N GLU A 101 -10.37 11.21 -6.89
CA GLU A 101 -11.76 11.34 -6.42
C GLU A 101 -12.05 12.73 -5.85
N VAL A 102 -11.15 13.25 -5.01
CA VAL A 102 -11.27 14.61 -4.45
C VAL A 102 -11.26 15.67 -5.55
N MET A 103 -10.50 15.47 -6.62
CA MET A 103 -10.43 16.42 -7.74
C MET A 103 -11.59 16.32 -8.73
N MET A 104 -12.27 15.18 -8.79
CA MET A 104 -13.41 14.97 -9.68
C MET A 104 -14.63 15.79 -9.23
N TYR A 105 -14.86 15.89 -7.91
CA TYR A 105 -15.98 16.65 -7.35
C TYR A 105 -16.00 18.15 -7.73
N PRO A 106 -14.93 18.94 -7.50
CA PRO A 106 -14.90 20.35 -7.90
C PRO A 106 -14.95 20.51 -9.43
N TYR A 107 -14.36 19.58 -10.19
CA TYR A 107 -14.45 19.59 -11.66
C TYR A 107 -15.91 19.52 -12.14
N ILE A 108 -16.71 18.58 -11.60
CA ILE A 108 -18.13 18.45 -11.95
C ILE A 108 -18.89 19.73 -11.60
N ARG A 109 -18.67 20.28 -10.39
CA ARG A 109 -19.31 21.53 -9.93
C ARG A 109 -18.96 22.74 -10.80
N ILE A 110 -17.70 22.91 -11.18
CA ILE A 110 -17.24 24.02 -12.03
C ILE A 110 -17.79 23.83 -13.45
N SER A 111 -17.75 22.62 -13.99
CA SER A 111 -18.28 22.30 -15.33
C SER A 111 -19.79 22.60 -15.41
N ASP A 112 -20.56 22.20 -14.39
CA ASP A 112 -22.00 22.48 -14.31
C ASP A 112 -22.30 23.96 -14.12
N PHE A 113 -21.47 24.68 -13.37
CA PHE A 113 -21.56 26.13 -13.25
C PHE A 113 -21.33 26.83 -14.60
N MET A 114 -20.27 26.44 -15.33
CA MET A 114 -19.97 26.98 -16.65
C MET A 114 -21.07 26.67 -17.67
N LYS A 115 -21.62 25.44 -17.67
CA LYS A 115 -22.74 25.05 -18.55
C LYS A 115 -23.97 25.93 -18.34
N ARG A 116 -24.32 26.19 -17.08
CA ARG A 116 -25.51 27.00 -16.73
C ARG A 116 -25.33 28.49 -17.01
N ARG A 117 -24.12 29.01 -16.81
CA ARG A 117 -23.90 30.47 -16.79
C ARG A 117 -23.29 31.04 -18.07
N ILE A 118 -22.55 30.23 -18.82
CA ILE A 118 -21.80 30.69 -20.01
C ILE A 118 -22.32 30.03 -21.29
N PHE A 119 -22.65 28.73 -21.24
CA PHE A 119 -22.94 27.96 -22.45
C PHE A 119 -24.43 27.65 -22.68
N PHE A 120 -25.34 28.22 -21.88
CA PHE A 120 -26.79 28.07 -22.01
C PHE A 120 -27.20 26.60 -22.26
N GLU A 121 -26.70 25.69 -21.42
CA GLU A 121 -26.95 24.25 -21.47
C GLU A 121 -26.42 23.49 -22.70
N LYS A 122 -25.75 24.14 -23.65
CA LYS A 122 -25.05 23.44 -24.73
C LYS A 122 -23.81 22.73 -24.18
N SER A 123 -23.58 21.50 -24.64
CA SER A 123 -22.36 20.76 -24.30
C SER A 123 -21.14 21.55 -24.79
N ASN A 124 -20.25 21.93 -23.89
CA ASN A 124 -19.03 22.65 -24.28
C ASN A 124 -17.91 21.65 -24.61
N LEU A 125 -17.17 21.95 -25.68
CA LEU A 125 -16.01 21.15 -26.13
C LEU A 125 -15.00 20.97 -24.99
N PHE A 126 -14.86 21.99 -24.13
CA PHE A 126 -14.00 22.00 -22.96
C PHE A 126 -14.30 20.85 -21.98
N SER A 127 -15.55 20.68 -21.56
CA SER A 127 -15.93 19.59 -20.65
C SER A 127 -15.69 18.22 -21.27
N ARG A 128 -15.94 18.06 -22.58
CA ARG A 128 -15.70 16.79 -23.28
C ARG A 128 -14.22 16.43 -23.35
N VAL A 129 -13.36 17.40 -23.69
CA VAL A 129 -11.91 17.20 -23.77
C VAL A 129 -11.32 16.92 -22.39
N PHE A 130 -11.63 17.74 -21.39
CA PHE A 130 -11.12 17.54 -20.02
C PHE A 130 -11.64 16.25 -19.39
N GLY A 131 -12.93 15.93 -19.55
CA GLY A 131 -13.50 14.68 -19.06
C GLY A 131 -12.81 13.46 -19.66
N THR A 132 -12.49 13.49 -20.96
CA THR A 132 -11.75 12.42 -21.64
C THR A 132 -10.33 12.27 -21.10
N ILE A 133 -9.62 13.39 -20.86
CA ILE A 133 -8.26 13.38 -20.30
C ILE A 133 -8.28 12.80 -18.88
N ILE A 134 -9.18 13.30 -18.02
CA ILE A 134 -9.34 12.82 -16.63
C ILE A 134 -9.67 11.32 -16.63
N TRP A 135 -10.61 10.88 -17.48
CA TRP A 135 -10.97 9.47 -17.57
C TRP A 135 -9.80 8.59 -18.03
N LYS A 136 -9.01 9.02 -19.01
CA LYS A 136 -7.80 8.30 -19.46
C LYS A 136 -6.77 8.18 -18.34
N ILE A 137 -6.54 9.26 -17.58
CA ILE A 137 -5.62 9.25 -16.43
C ILE A 137 -6.15 8.32 -15.34
N TYR A 138 -7.42 8.44 -14.97
CA TYR A 138 -8.07 7.58 -13.98
C TYR A 138 -7.99 6.12 -14.38
N TYR A 139 -8.38 5.77 -15.61
CA TYR A 139 -8.32 4.42 -16.15
C TYR A 139 -6.89 3.87 -16.16
N PHE A 140 -5.89 4.68 -16.54
CA PHE A 140 -4.49 4.27 -16.50
C PHE A 140 -4.04 3.90 -15.08
N TYR A 141 -4.37 4.73 -14.09
CA TYR A 141 -4.01 4.47 -12.69
C TYR A 141 -4.79 3.30 -12.08
N LEU A 142 -6.09 3.18 -12.39
CA LEU A 142 -6.93 2.07 -11.97
C LEU A 142 -6.36 0.75 -12.52
N ASN A 143 -6.05 0.70 -13.82
CA ASN A 143 -5.51 -0.51 -14.47
C ASN A 143 -4.10 -0.85 -13.95
N ARG A 144 -3.32 0.16 -13.54
CA ARG A 144 -2.01 -0.06 -12.90
C ARG A 144 -2.15 -0.55 -11.45
N ALA A 145 -3.16 -0.08 -10.73
CA ALA A 145 -3.47 -0.53 -9.38
C ALA A 145 -3.97 -1.99 -9.37
N THR A 146 -4.78 -2.38 -10.36
CA THR A 146 -5.28 -3.75 -10.49
C THR A 146 -4.24 -4.74 -11.02
N LYS A 147 -3.29 -4.30 -11.87
CA LYS A 147 -2.24 -5.18 -12.43
C LYS A 147 -1.00 -5.33 -11.55
N LYS A 148 -0.72 -4.40 -10.64
CA LYS A 148 0.41 -4.57 -9.72
C LYS A 148 0.05 -5.62 -8.67
N ARG A 149 0.82 -6.71 -8.61
CA ARG A 149 0.96 -7.49 -7.36
C ARG A 149 1.51 -6.52 -6.33
N ILE A 150 0.65 -6.17 -5.38
CA ILE A 150 0.86 -5.11 -4.41
C ILE A 150 1.97 -5.57 -3.47
N CYS A 151 3.15 -5.00 -3.68
CA CYS A 151 3.96 -4.54 -2.56
C CYS A 151 3.10 -3.51 -1.81
#